data_AF-A0A5E4I658-F1
#
_entry.id   AF-A0A5E4I658-F1
#
_cell.length_a   1.000
_cell.length_b   1.000
_cell.length_c   1.000
_cell.angle_alpha   90.00
_cell.angle_beta   90.00
_cell.angle_gamma   90.00
#
_symmetry.space_group_name_H-M   'P 1'
#
loop_
_entity.id
_entity.type
_entity.pdbx_description
1 polymer ?
#
loop_
_entity_poly.entity_id
_entity_poly.type
_entity_poly.pdbx_seq_one_letter_code
_entity_poly.pdbx_strand_id
1 'polypeptide(L)'
;MNTGSTNISGFLLIQLQYYNTSQTAWVVDFDAICDFRVINTSETLGLDTVFNNLVNSDDLSYGNGLYRVYAALVSPDGEVLVGDGGVRLEASYEFEVEYQ
;
A
#
# COMPACT_ATOMS: atom_id res chain seq x y z
N MET A 1 11.64 -7.82 6.39
CA MET A 1 12.82 -8.65 6.08
C MET A 1 12.38 -9.85 5.27
N ASN A 2 12.90 -10.01 4.05
CA ASN A 2 12.69 -11.21 3.25
C ASN A 2 13.49 -12.38 3.85
N THR A 3 12.79 -13.31 4.51
CA THR A 3 13.39 -14.51 5.11
C THR A 3 13.46 -15.69 4.15
N GLY A 4 13.03 -15.52 2.89
CA GLY A 4 13.09 -16.54 1.85
C GLY A 4 14.52 -16.82 1.38
N SER A 5 14.72 -18.00 0.78
CA SER A 5 16.00 -18.40 0.17
C SER A 5 16.21 -17.80 -1.22
N THR A 6 15.20 -17.15 -1.79
CA THR A 6 15.21 -16.51 -3.11
C THR A 6 14.69 -15.07 -3.03
N ASN A 7 15.09 -14.26 -4.02
CA ASN A 7 14.59 -12.90 -4.19
C ASN A 7 13.10 -12.93 -4.51
N ILE A 8 12.36 -11.91 -4.07
CA ILE A 8 10.95 -11.72 -4.41
C ILE A 8 10.85 -10.52 -5.34
N SER A 9 10.01 -10.61 -6.37
CA SER A 9 9.75 -9.51 -7.29
C SER A 9 8.27 -9.37 -7.57
N GLY A 10 7.80 -8.13 -7.72
CA GLY A 10 6.42 -7.81 -8.07
C GLY A 10 6.25 -6.32 -8.28
N PHE A 11 5.03 -5.88 -8.54
CA PHE A 11 4.70 -4.47 -8.61
C PHE A 11 4.34 -3.97 -7.21
N LEU A 12 5.04 -2.94 -6.72
CA LEU A 12 4.70 -2.28 -5.48
C LEU A 12 3.56 -1.31 -5.75
N LEU A 13 2.38 -1.65 -5.23
CA LEU A 13 1.20 -0.80 -5.22
C LEU A 13 1.16 -0.06 -3.87
N ILE A 14 1.06 1.27 -3.90
CA ILE A 14 0.70 2.07 -2.71
C ILE A 14 -0.45 2.99 -3.07
N GLN A 15 -1.49 2.94 -2.25
CA GLN A 15 -2.73 3.68 -2.41
C GLN A 15 -3.13 4.35 -1.12
N LEU A 16 -3.74 5.53 -1.23
CA LEU A 16 -4.59 6.08 -0.20
C LEU A 16 -6.02 5.66 -0.47
N GLN A 17 -6.68 5.17 0.57
CA GLN A 17 -8.05 4.72 0.49
C GLN A 17 -8.89 5.41 1.56
N TYR A 18 -10.08 5.85 1.17
CA TYR A 18 -11.09 6.43 2.04
C TYR A 18 -12.09 5.35 2.47
N TYR A 19 -12.51 5.35 3.73
CA TYR A 19 -13.54 4.44 4.20
C TYR A 19 -14.93 4.98 3.88
N ASN A 20 -15.57 4.41 2.85
CA ASN A 20 -16.94 4.73 2.50
C ASN A 20 -17.91 4.01 3.45
N THR A 21 -18.44 4.74 4.41
CA THR A 21 -19.39 4.23 5.42
C THR A 21 -20.70 3.75 4.83
N SER A 22 -21.14 4.30 3.70
CA SER A 22 -22.40 3.89 3.04
C SER A 22 -22.28 2.52 2.37
N GLN A 23 -21.08 2.17 1.89
CA GLN A 23 -20.79 0.89 1.23
C GLN A 23 -20.07 -0.09 2.16
N THR A 24 -19.71 0.33 3.38
CA THR A 24 -18.88 -0.43 4.32
C THR A 24 -17.59 -0.95 3.66
N ALA A 25 -16.97 -0.14 2.80
CA ALA A 25 -15.87 -0.53 1.94
C ALA A 25 -14.81 0.58 1.80
N TRP A 26 -13.57 0.16 1.59
CA TRP A 26 -12.47 1.06 1.24
C TRP A 26 -12.54 1.39 -0.25
N VAL A 27 -12.54 2.67 -0.58
CA VAL A 27 -12.48 3.16 -1.97
C VAL A 27 -11.12 3.83 -2.19
N VAL A 28 -10.53 3.64 -3.37
CA VAL A 28 -9.28 4.30 -3.73
C VAL A 28 -9.55 5.79 -3.89
N ASP A 29 -8.83 6.60 -3.11
CA ASP A 29 -8.85 8.06 -3.22
C ASP A 29 -7.68 8.53 -4.10
N PHE A 30 -6.49 7.96 -3.89
CA PHE A 30 -5.28 8.34 -4.62
C PHE A 30 -4.34 7.15 -4.82
N ASP A 31 -3.84 6.99 -6.05
CA ASP A 31 -2.77 6.04 -6.38
C ASP A 31 -1.41 6.74 -6.30
N ALA A 32 -0.60 6.38 -5.31
CA ALA A 32 0.70 7.02 -5.10
C ALA A 32 1.81 6.41 -5.96
N ILE A 33 1.84 5.07 -6.10
CA ILE A 33 2.84 4.37 -6.92
C ILE A 33 2.35 2.99 -7.36
N CYS A 34 2.75 2.59 -8.56
CA CYS A 34 2.65 1.23 -9.07
C CYS A 34 3.87 0.94 -9.95
N ASP A 35 4.95 0.42 -9.35
CA ASP A 35 6.20 0.17 -10.07
C ASP A 35 6.83 -1.19 -9.75
N PHE A 36 7.62 -1.72 -10.67
CA PHE A 36 8.26 -3.02 -10.50
C PHE A 36 9.41 -2.93 -9.49
N ARG A 37 9.40 -3.81 -8.49
CA ARG A 37 10.40 -3.89 -7.43
C ARG A 37 10.93 -5.30 -7.29
N VAL A 38 12.23 -5.39 -6.99
CA VAL A 38 12.92 -6.62 -6.58
C VAL A 38 13.40 -6.40 -5.15
N ILE A 39 13.04 -7.31 -4.26
CA ILE A 39 13.46 -7.34 -2.85
C ILE A 39 14.41 -8.53 -2.72
N ASN A 40 15.72 -8.26 -2.55
CA ASN A 40 16.68 -9.34 -2.44
C ASN A 40 16.51 -10.12 -1.13
N THR A 41 17.05 -11.32 -1.07
CA THR A 41 17.10 -12.11 0.16
C THR A 41 17.74 -11.31 1.30
N SER A 42 17.19 -11.43 2.51
CA SER A 42 17.63 -10.70 3.70
C SER A 42 17.46 -9.17 3.67
N GLU A 43 17.00 -8.59 2.56
CA GLU A 43 16.69 -7.16 2.48
C GLU A 43 15.31 -6.84 3.05
N THR A 44 15.12 -5.57 3.38
CA THR A 44 13.82 -4.99 3.71
C THR A 44 13.66 -3.73 2.88
N LEU A 45 12.53 -3.62 2.18
CA LEU A 45 12.16 -2.38 1.51
C LEU A 45 11.39 -1.51 2.49
N GLY A 46 11.99 -0.40 2.91
CA GLY A 46 11.30 0.62 3.70
C GLY A 46 10.28 1.33 2.82
N LEU A 47 8.98 1.18 3.13
CA LEU A 47 7.91 1.84 2.37
C LEU A 47 7.97 3.36 2.50
N ASP A 48 8.50 3.87 3.61
CA ASP A 48 8.76 5.28 3.84
C ASP A 48 9.71 5.88 2.79
N THR A 49 10.74 5.13 2.36
CA THR A 49 11.69 5.59 1.34
C THR A 49 11.06 5.77 -0.04
N VAL A 50 9.94 5.08 -0.29
CA VAL A 50 9.21 5.14 -1.55
C VAL A 50 8.08 6.16 -1.47
N PHE A 51 7.38 6.22 -0.34
CA PHE A 51 6.17 7.01 -0.16
C PHE A 51 6.40 8.46 0.27
N ASN A 52 7.50 8.74 1.00
CA ASN A 52 7.74 10.09 1.51
C ASN A 52 7.80 11.13 0.37
N ASN A 53 7.04 12.22 0.55
CA ASN A 53 6.84 13.33 -0.41
C ASN A 53 5.98 13.01 -1.65
N LEU A 54 5.44 11.80 -1.80
CA LEU A 54 4.49 11.48 -2.88
C LEU A 54 3.03 11.69 -2.48
N VAL A 55 2.76 11.78 -1.18
CA VAL A 55 1.41 11.94 -0.64
C VAL A 55 1.37 13.10 0.33
N ASN A 56 0.47 14.04 0.06
CA ASN A 56 0.07 15.09 0.97
C ASN A 56 -1.41 14.90 1.34
N SER A 57 -1.81 15.32 2.54
CA SER A 57 -3.24 15.42 2.91
C SER A 57 -4.02 16.25 1.89
N ASP A 58 -3.38 17.26 1.27
CA ASP A 58 -4.01 18.09 0.24
C ASP A 58 -4.46 17.30 -1.02
N ASP A 59 -3.91 16.10 -1.24
CA ASP A 59 -4.27 15.23 -2.35
C ASP A 59 -5.55 14.41 -2.08
N LEU A 60 -6.11 14.47 -0.86
CA LEU A 60 -7.27 13.70 -0.44
C LEU A 60 -8.58 14.36 -0.88
N SER A 61 -9.41 13.64 -1.63
CA SER A 61 -10.60 14.23 -2.28
C SER A 61 -11.89 14.10 -1.48
N TYR A 62 -11.93 13.23 -0.46
CA TYR A 62 -13.13 12.96 0.33
C TYR A 62 -13.29 13.83 1.60
N GLY A 63 -12.36 14.75 1.85
CA GLY A 63 -12.43 15.66 3.00
C GLY A 63 -12.20 14.94 4.34
N ASN A 64 -12.93 15.34 5.39
CA ASN A 64 -12.77 14.72 6.71
C ASN A 64 -13.25 13.27 6.73
N GLY A 65 -12.53 12.39 7.41
CA GLY A 65 -12.95 11.01 7.63
C GLY A 65 -11.82 10.04 7.90
N LEU A 66 -12.15 8.75 7.85
CA LEU A 66 -11.21 7.65 8.05
C LEU A 66 -10.54 7.28 6.74
N TYR A 67 -9.22 7.33 6.72
CA TYR A 67 -8.38 6.96 5.59
C TYR A 67 -7.43 5.83 6.00
N ARG A 68 -6.84 5.19 4.99
CA ARG A 68 -5.70 4.30 5.18
C ARG A 68 -4.69 4.45 4.06
N VAL A 69 -3.42 4.31 4.41
CA VAL A 69 -2.39 3.93 3.44
C VAL A 69 -2.47 2.42 3.28
N TYR A 70 -2.64 1.94 2.06
CA TYR A 70 -2.59 0.53 1.71
C TYR A 70 -1.40 0.29 0.78
N ALA A 71 -0.55 -0.66 1.14
CA ALA A 71 0.60 -1.05 0.36
C ALA A 71 0.57 -2.56 0.11
N ALA A 72 0.78 -2.99 -1.12
CA ALA A 72 0.82 -4.40 -1.49
C ALA A 72 1.85 -4.66 -2.57
N LEU A 73 2.44 -5.86 -2.54
CA LEU A 73 3.21 -6.37 -3.67
C LEU A 73 2.28 -7.22 -4.53
N VAL A 74 2.05 -6.82 -5.78
CA VAL A 74 1.09 -7.44 -6.69
C VAL A 74 1.75 -8.07 -7.92
N SER A 75 1.08 -9.05 -8.51
CA SER A 75 1.46 -9.64 -9.79
C SER A 75 1.18 -8.66 -10.95
N PRO A 76 1.67 -8.95 -12.18
CA PRO A 76 1.32 -8.17 -13.37
C PRO A 76 -0.19 -8.09 -13.64
N ASP A 77 -0.96 -9.06 -13.15
CA ASP A 77 -2.41 -9.12 -13.29
C ASP A 77 -3.15 -8.33 -12.18
N GLY A 78 -2.40 -7.73 -11.23
CA GLY A 78 -2.95 -6.94 -10.13
C GLY A 78 -3.31 -7.74 -8.87
N GLU A 79 -3.03 -9.04 -8.84
CA GLU A 79 -3.32 -9.90 -7.69
C GLU A 79 -2.23 -9.78 -6.62
N VAL A 80 -2.61 -9.64 -5.35
CA VAL A 80 -1.67 -9.56 -4.24
C VAL A 80 -0.88 -10.86 -4.12
N LEU A 81 0.46 -10.73 -4.13
CA LEU A 81 1.35 -11.87 -3.97
C LEU A 81 1.19 -12.49 -2.58
N VAL A 82 1.35 -13.80 -2.51
CA VAL A 82 1.20 -14.58 -1.28
C VAL A 82 2.53 -15.21 -0.94
N GLY A 83 3.01 -15.03 0.30
CA GLY A 83 4.22 -15.68 0.78
C GLY A 83 3.99 -17.15 1.14
N ASP A 84 5.07 -17.88 1.44
CA ASP A 84 5.06 -19.33 1.70
C ASP A 84 4.11 -19.78 2.83
N GLY A 85 3.78 -18.88 3.76
CA GLY A 85 2.82 -19.13 4.85
C GLY A 85 1.35 -18.95 4.47
N GLY A 86 1.04 -18.70 3.19
CA GLY A 86 -0.31 -18.34 2.75
C GLY A 86 -0.73 -16.91 3.12
N VAL A 87 0.19 -16.11 3.65
CA VAL A 87 -0.04 -14.73 4.06
C VAL A 87 0.17 -13.80 2.87
N ARG A 88 -0.80 -12.93 2.61
CA ARG A 88 -0.71 -11.90 1.58
C ARG A 88 0.39 -10.90 1.90
N LEU A 89 1.14 -10.49 0.89
CA LEU A 89 2.18 -9.47 0.99
C LEU A 89 1.55 -8.08 0.89
N GLU A 90 0.78 -7.72 1.90
CA GLU A 90 0.10 -6.43 2.02
C GLU A 90 0.23 -5.88 3.45
N ALA A 91 0.17 -4.57 3.57
CA ALA A 91 0.16 -3.84 4.83
C ALA A 91 -0.73 -2.61 4.70
N SER A 92 -1.33 -2.19 5.81
CA SER A 92 -2.06 -0.93 5.84
C SER A 92 -1.94 -0.23 7.18
N TYR A 93 -2.12 1.09 7.16
CA TYR A 93 -2.16 1.94 8.34
C TYR A 93 -3.33 2.91 8.22
N GLU A 94 -4.24 2.86 9.18
CA GLU A 94 -5.46 3.68 9.23
C GLU A 94 -5.21 4.96 10.03
N PHE A 95 -5.80 6.07 9.59
CA PHE A 95 -5.70 7.38 10.24
C PHE A 95 -6.93 8.23 9.94
N GLU A 96 -7.25 9.15 10.85
CA GLU A 96 -8.34 10.12 10.68
C GLU A 96 -7.81 11.45 10.14
N VAL A 97 -8.54 12.05 9.20
CA VAL A 97 -8.25 13.37 8.65
C VAL A 97 -9.34 14.33 9.08
N GLU A 98 -8.93 15.45 9.67
CA GLU A 98 -9.81 16.54 10.08
C GLU A 98 -9.20 17.89 9.64
N TYR A 99 -9.82 18.54 8.68
CA TYR A 99 -9.53 19.93 8.30
C TYR A 99 -10.17 20.89 9.31
N GLN A 100 -9.39 21.88 9.75
CA GLN A 100 -9.82 22.98 10.63
C GLN A 100 -10.26 24.21 9.83
#